data_AF-A0AA36GB49-F1
#
_entry.id   AF-A0AA36GB49-F1
#
_cell.length_a   1.000
_cell.length_b   1.000
_cell.length_c   1.000
_cell.angle_alpha   90.00
_cell.angle_beta   90.00
_cell.angle_gamma   90.00
#
_symmetry.space_group_name_H-M   'P 1'
#
loop_
_entity.id
_entity.type
_entity.pdbx_description
1 polymer ?
#
loop_
_entity_poly.entity_id
_entity_poly.type
_entity_poly.pdbx_seq_one_letter_code
_entity_poly.pdbx_strand_id
1 'polypeptide(L)'
;MVAGLGQNQALVRKINAVFLMNFEHDGKVVQQYTFDFKSKDAGIRKGDEGRANVTLNVEDADFLKICMGELDTAKAFMTRRMRASGNLALLQRLQTVLKTIQTNNIKEKSKL
;
A
#
# COMPACT_ATOMS: atom_id res chain seq x y z
N MET A 1 16.75 -7.91 1.40
CA MET A 1 16.51 -6.60 2.04
C MET A 1 15.66 -5.77 1.08
N VAL A 2 14.42 -5.43 1.43
CA VAL A 2 13.58 -4.59 0.56
C VAL A 2 14.00 -3.13 0.80
N ALA A 3 14.81 -2.60 -0.12
CA ALA A 3 15.29 -1.23 -0.11
C ALA A 3 14.09 -0.28 -0.20
N GLY A 4 13.86 0.52 0.85
CA GLY A 4 12.77 1.51 0.91
C GLY A 4 12.09 1.62 2.28
N LEU A 5 12.11 0.55 3.09
CA LEU A 5 11.47 0.53 4.42
C LEU A 5 12.39 0.93 5.58
N GLY A 6 13.71 1.00 5.36
CA GLY A 6 14.70 1.24 6.42
C GLY A 6 14.59 2.61 7.09
N GLN A 7 14.35 3.68 6.33
CA GLN A 7 14.31 5.06 6.86
C GLN A 7 12.96 5.44 7.51
N ASN A 8 11.90 4.67 7.27
CA ASN A 8 10.54 4.96 7.78
C ASN A 8 9.96 3.83 8.65
N GLN A 9 10.80 2.91 9.12
CA GLN A 9 10.38 1.70 9.84
C GLN A 9 9.53 2.03 11.09
N ALA A 10 9.86 3.11 11.80
CA ALA A 10 9.09 3.58 12.96
C ALA A 10 7.68 4.06 12.59
N LEU A 11 7.51 4.71 11.44
CA LEU A 11 6.20 5.18 10.95
C LEU A 11 5.36 4.03 10.42
N VAL A 12 5.99 3.08 9.71
CA VAL A 12 5.33 1.89 9.17
C VAL A 12 4.80 0.99 10.29
N ARG A 13 5.56 0.83 11.39
CA ARG A 13 5.10 0.09 12.58
C ARG A 13 3.88 0.69 13.27
N LYS A 14 3.62 2.00 13.13
CA LYS A 14 2.39 2.63 13.66
C LYS A 14 1.12 2.15 12.97
N ILE A 15 1.25 1.58 11.76
CA ILE A 15 0.12 1.05 11.01
C ILE A 15 -0.45 -0.19 11.73
N ASN A 16 0.43 -1.04 12.28
CA ASN A 16 0.07 -2.23 13.08
C ASN A 16 -1.01 -3.10 12.42
N ALA A 17 -0.84 -3.36 11.12
CA ALA A 17 -1.80 -4.10 10.31
C ALA A 17 -1.10 -4.91 9.22
N VAL A 18 -1.81 -5.92 8.72
CA VAL A 18 -1.42 -6.69 7.54
C VAL A 18 -2.35 -6.32 6.38
N PHE A 19 -1.78 -6.04 5.21
CA PHE A 19 -2.52 -5.73 3.99
C PHE A 19 -2.31 -6.82 2.95
N LEU A 20 -3.37 -7.24 2.27
CA LEU A 20 -3.28 -8.03 1.06
C LEU A 20 -3.49 -7.13 -0.13
N MET A 21 -2.58 -7.15 -1.10
CA MET A 21 -2.79 -6.56 -2.42
C MET A 21 -3.02 -7.67 -3.45
N ASN A 22 -4.15 -7.56 -4.13
CA ASN A 22 -4.52 -8.36 -5.28
C ASN A 22 -4.34 -7.51 -6.53
N PHE A 23 -3.42 -7.92 -7.38
CA PHE A 23 -3.28 -7.41 -8.73
C PHE A 23 -4.20 -8.22 -9.64
N GLU A 24 -5.14 -7.52 -10.24
CA GLU A 24 -6.11 -8.07 -11.17
C GLU A 24 -5.69 -7.81 -12.61
N HIS A 25 -6.07 -8.72 -13.49
CA HIS A 25 -6.07 -8.54 -14.93
C HIS A 25 -7.39 -9.10 -15.46
N ASP A 26 -8.17 -8.28 -16.14
CA ASP A 26 -9.53 -8.63 -16.58
C ASP A 26 -10.42 -9.14 -15.44
N GLY A 27 -10.32 -8.49 -14.27
CA GLY A 27 -11.09 -8.85 -13.07
C GLY A 27 -10.71 -10.18 -12.42
N LYS A 28 -9.63 -10.84 -12.87
CA LYS A 28 -9.07 -12.05 -12.25
C LYS A 28 -7.79 -11.72 -11.51
N VAL A 29 -7.64 -12.23 -10.30
CA VAL A 29 -6.40 -12.06 -9.52
C VAL A 29 -5.28 -12.84 -10.21
N VAL A 30 -4.30 -12.13 -10.74
CA VAL A 30 -3.11 -12.71 -11.39
C VAL A 30 -1.93 -12.77 -10.45
N GLN A 31 -1.87 -11.88 -9.47
CA GLN A 31 -0.77 -11.82 -8.52
C GLN A 31 -1.24 -11.26 -7.18
N GLN A 32 -0.72 -11.83 -6.09
CA GLN A 32 -1.01 -11.39 -4.74
C GLN A 32 0.26 -11.10 -3.96
N TYR A 33 0.18 -10.13 -3.05
CA TYR A 33 1.24 -9.81 -2.10
C TYR A 33 0.66 -9.44 -0.74
N THR A 34 1.23 -10.03 0.31
CA THR A 34 0.93 -9.69 1.70
C THR A 34 1.99 -8.73 2.24
N PHE A 35 1.54 -7.58 2.75
CA PHE A 35 2.36 -6.57 3.41
C PHE A 35 2.10 -6.65 4.91
N ASP A 36 3.04 -7.18 5.66
CA ASP A 36 2.97 -7.30 7.10
C ASP A 36 3.70 -6.13 7.76
N PHE A 37 2.95 -5.25 8.42
CA PHE A 37 3.49 -4.14 9.22
C PHE A 37 3.25 -4.32 10.72
N LYS A 38 2.84 -5.52 11.13
CA LYS A 38 2.41 -5.83 12.50
C LYS A 38 3.37 -6.81 13.19
N SER A 39 3.77 -7.86 12.48
CA SER A 39 4.58 -8.95 13.05
C SER A 39 6.00 -8.50 13.36
N LYS A 40 6.68 -9.28 14.22
CA LYS A 40 8.12 -9.12 14.47
C LYS A 40 8.94 -9.22 13.17
N ASP A 41 8.49 -10.09 12.26
CA ASP A 41 9.03 -10.27 10.91
C ASP A 41 8.26 -9.44 9.87
N ALA A 42 8.06 -8.15 10.16
CA ALA A 42 7.41 -7.23 9.23
C ALA A 42 8.13 -7.23 7.87
N GLY A 43 7.37 -7.27 6.77
CA GLY A 43 7.91 -7.39 5.43
C GLY A 43 6.85 -7.61 4.36
N ILE A 44 7.32 -7.86 3.13
CA ILE A 44 6.47 -8.12 1.97
C ILE A 44 6.65 -9.59 1.59
N ARG A 45 5.55 -10.30 1.39
CA ARG A 45 5.50 -11.72 1.05
C ARG A 45 4.67 -11.89 -0.22
N LYS A 46 5.08 -12.81 -1.10
CA LYS A 46 4.30 -13.16 -2.28
C LYS A 46 3.16 -14.09 -1.86
N GLY A 47 1.96 -13.85 -2.37
CA GLY A 47 0.76 -14.63 -2.03
C GLY A 47 -0.06 -14.06 -0.87
N ASP A 48 -1.23 -14.66 -0.66
CA ASP A 48 -2.09 -14.42 0.50
C ASP A 48 -1.65 -15.32 1.67
N GLU A 49 -1.32 -14.71 2.81
CA GLU A 49 -1.00 -15.43 4.04
C GLU A 49 -2.22 -15.63 4.96
N GLY A 50 -3.42 -15.27 4.51
CA GLY A 50 -4.70 -15.51 5.19
C GLY A 50 -4.97 -14.66 6.42
N ARG A 51 -4.09 -13.68 6.71
CA ARG A 51 -4.09 -12.87 7.94
C ARG A 51 -4.28 -11.38 7.70
N ALA A 52 -4.76 -11.02 6.51
CA ALA A 52 -4.95 -9.63 6.11
C ALA A 52 -6.06 -8.93 6.90
N ASN A 53 -5.78 -7.73 7.41
CA ASN A 53 -6.77 -6.85 8.01
C ASN A 53 -7.50 -5.99 6.97
N VAL A 54 -6.82 -5.73 5.86
CA VAL A 54 -7.33 -4.94 4.73
C VAL A 54 -6.91 -5.65 3.44
N THR A 55 -7.84 -5.78 2.51
CA THR A 55 -7.58 -6.33 1.19
C THR A 55 -7.81 -5.24 0.15
N LEU A 56 -6.80 -5.00 -0.69
CA LEU A 56 -6.81 -4.05 -1.80
C LEU A 56 -6.86 -4.84 -3.10
N ASN A 57 -7.73 -4.43 -4.02
CA ASN A 57 -7.82 -4.98 -5.36
C ASN A 57 -7.61 -3.84 -6.36
N VAL A 58 -6.73 -4.06 -7.33
CA VAL A 58 -6.39 -3.07 -8.35
C VAL A 58 -5.99 -3.78 -9.63
N GLU A 59 -6.42 -3.26 -10.77
CA GLU A 59 -5.92 -3.70 -12.08
C GLU A 59 -4.42 -3.38 -12.20
N ASP A 60 -3.62 -4.32 -12.67
CA ASP A 60 -2.15 -4.16 -12.76
C ASP A 60 -1.75 -2.87 -13.54
N ALA A 61 -2.46 -2.58 -14.62
CA ALA A 61 -2.27 -1.37 -15.42
C ALA A 61 -2.60 -0.08 -14.65
N ASP A 62 -3.64 -0.10 -13.81
CA ASP A 62 -4.00 1.07 -13.00
C ASP A 62 -3.03 1.27 -11.83
N PHE A 63 -2.48 0.19 -11.27
CA PHE A 63 -1.44 0.30 -10.25
C PHE A 63 -0.18 0.99 -10.79
N LEU A 64 0.28 0.62 -11.99
CA LEU A 64 1.43 1.29 -12.62
C LEU A 64 1.16 2.79 -12.80
N LYS A 65 -0.03 3.17 -13.29
CA LYS A 65 -0.42 4.59 -13.42
C LYS A 65 -0.44 5.31 -12.07
N ILE A 66 -0.89 4.64 -11.00
CA ILE A 66 -0.85 5.20 -9.65
C ILE A 66 0.59 5.41 -9.18
N CYS A 67 1.47 4.43 -9.40
CA CYS A 67 2.89 4.53 -9.04
C CYS A 67 3.63 5.64 -9.82
N MET A 68 3.25 5.85 -11.09
CA MET A 68 3.78 6.93 -11.92
C MET A 68 3.16 8.30 -11.60
N GLY A 69 2.10 8.35 -10.78
CA GLY A 69 1.37 9.58 -10.47
C GLY A 69 0.39 10.06 -11.56
N GLU A 70 0.21 9.27 -12.62
CA GLU A 70 -0.73 9.55 -13.71
C GLU A 70 -2.19 9.32 -13.29
N LEU A 71 -2.42 8.41 -12.34
CA LEU A 71 -3.72 8.15 -11.75
C LEU A 71 -3.70 8.45 -10.26
N ASP A 72 -4.47 9.46 -9.86
CA ASP A 72 -4.65 9.79 -8.44
C ASP A 72 -5.32 8.63 -7.69
N THR A 73 -4.77 8.27 -6.53
CA THR A 73 -5.25 7.13 -5.73
C THR A 73 -6.66 7.35 -5.18
N ALA A 74 -7.04 8.58 -4.81
CA ALA A 74 -8.40 8.87 -4.35
C ALA A 74 -9.40 8.73 -5.51
N LYS A 75 -9.04 9.22 -6.69
CA LYS A 75 -9.83 9.04 -7.92
C LYS A 75 -9.95 7.57 -8.31
N ALA A 76 -8.88 6.78 -8.21
CA ALA A 76 -8.91 5.34 -8.47
C ALA A 76 -9.91 4.63 -7.53
N PHE A 77 -9.91 4.98 -6.26
CA PHE A 77 -10.88 4.49 -5.27
C PHE A 77 -12.32 4.88 -5.60
N MET A 78 -12.57 6.18 -5.85
CA MET A 78 -13.92 6.69 -6.14
C MET A 78 -14.49 6.09 -7.44
N THR A 79 -13.63 5.86 -8.44
CA THR A 79 -14.01 5.25 -9.72
C THR A 79 -14.04 3.72 -9.69
N ARG A 80 -13.84 3.10 -8.52
CA ARG A 80 -13.80 1.64 -8.30
C ARG A 80 -12.71 0.89 -9.08
N ARG A 81 -11.74 1.61 -9.64
CA ARG A 81 -10.52 1.06 -10.26
C ARG A 81 -9.54 0.49 -9.22
N MET A 82 -9.60 1.05 -8.02
CA MET A 82 -9.04 0.44 -6.82
C MET A 82 -10.19 0.17 -5.83
N ARG A 83 -10.21 -1.02 -5.25
CA ARG A 83 -11.21 -1.43 -4.26
C ARG A 83 -10.51 -1.81 -2.97
N ALA A 84 -11.10 -1.49 -1.83
CA ALA A 84 -10.67 -2.06 -0.55
C ALA A 84 -11.82 -2.69 0.20
N SER A 85 -11.48 -3.72 0.96
CA SER A 85 -12.36 -4.42 1.89
C SER A 85 -11.62 -4.72 3.20
N GLY A 86 -12.38 -5.12 4.23
CA GLY A 86 -11.85 -5.34 5.57
C GLY A 86 -11.92 -4.07 6.44
N ASN A 87 -10.90 -3.83 7.27
CA ASN A 87 -10.89 -2.74 8.24
C ASN A 87 -10.44 -1.41 7.59
N LEU A 88 -11.41 -0.65 7.08
CA LEU A 88 -11.16 0.63 6.38
C LEU A 88 -10.51 1.71 7.25
N ALA A 89 -10.62 1.65 8.58
CA ALA A 89 -9.92 2.58 9.47
C ALA A 89 -8.38 2.39 9.41
N LEU A 90 -7.92 1.15 9.20
CA LEU A 90 -6.50 0.86 8.99
C LEU A 90 -6.01 1.33 7.61
N LEU A 91 -6.88 1.31 6.60
CA LEU A 91 -6.59 1.90 5.30
C LEU A 91 -6.39 3.42 5.39
N GLN A 92 -7.26 4.13 6.11
CA GLN A 92 -7.10 5.57 6.34
C GLN A 92 -5.79 5.87 7.09
N ARG A 93 -5.43 5.06 8.09
CA ARG A 93 -4.16 5.19 8.81
C ARG A 93 -2.96 5.00 7.87
N LEU A 94 -3.00 4.00 7.00
CA LEU A 94 -1.98 3.79 5.97
C LEU A 94 -1.84 5.02 5.07
N GLN A 95 -2.96 5.57 4.57
CA GLN A 95 -2.94 6.78 3.72
C GLN A 95 -2.29 7.97 4.43
N THR A 96 -2.60 8.21 5.70
CA THR A 96 -1.99 9.29 6.48
C THR A 96 -0.48 9.09 6.61
N VAL A 97 -0.04 7.88 6.96
CA VAL A 97 1.39 7.56 7.09
C VAL A 97 2.12 7.74 5.75
N LEU A 98 1.55 7.26 4.64
CA LEU A 98 2.13 7.40 3.31
C LEU A 98 2.27 8.89 2.90
N LYS A 99 1.24 9.71 3.16
CA LYS A 99 1.30 11.16 2.92
C LYS A 99 2.37 11.86 3.75
N THR A 100 2.53 11.46 5.02
CA THR A 100 3.60 11.98 5.88
C THR A 100 4.98 11.64 5.30
N ILE A 101 5.18 10.39 4.86
CA ILE A 101 6.44 9.94 4.24
C ILE A 101 6.73 10.73 2.95
N GLN A 102 5.75 10.87 2.06
CA GLN A 102 5.91 11.64 0.81
C GLN A 102 6.27 13.11 1.09
N THR A 103 5.60 13.74 2.06
CA THR A 103 5.84 15.13 2.45
C THR A 103 7.26 15.35 3.00
N ASN A 104 7.77 14.39 3.78
CA ASN A 104 9.13 14.46 4.33
C ASN A 104 10.18 14.37 3.22
N ASN A 105 10.01 13.46 2.25
CA ASN A 105 10.94 13.32 1.12
C ASN A 105 11.02 14.58 0.23
N ILE A 106 9.90 15.29 0.05
CA ILE A 106 9.87 16.57 -0.69
C ILE A 106 10.63 17.67 0.07
N LYS A 107 10.44 17.76 1.40
CA LYS A 107 11.14 18.74 2.24
C LYS A 107 12.66 18.49 2.29
N GLU A 108 13.10 17.24 2.26
CA GLU A 108 14.54 16.91 2.18
C GLU A 108 15.15 17.32 0.84
N LYS A 109 14.47 17.03 -0.29
CA LYS A 109 14.95 17.44 -1.62
C LYS A 109 14.95 18.95 -1.85
N SER A 110 14.07 19.69 -1.17
CA SER A 110 13.99 21.17 -1.25
C SER A 110 15.02 21.89 -0.38
N LYS A 111 15.76 21.17 0.49
CA LYS A 111 16.86 21.72 1.31
C LYS A 111 18.24 21.54 0.66
N LEU A 112 18.29 20.93 -0.51
CA LEU A 112 19.45 20.84 -1.40
C LEU A 112 19.28 21.85 -2.53
#